data_AF-A0A3E0LGM0-F1
#
_entry.id   AF-A0A3E0LGM0-F1
#
_cell.length_a   1.000
_cell.length_b   1.000
_cell.length_c   1.000
_cell.angle_alpha   90.00
_cell.angle_beta   90.00
_cell.angle_gamma   90.00
#
_symmetry.space_group_name_H-M   'P 1'
#
loop_
_entity.id
_entity.type
_entity.pdbx_description
1 polymer ?
#
loop_
_entity_poly.entity_id
_entity_poly.type
_entity_poly.pdbx_seq_one_letter_code
_entity_poly.pdbx_strand_id
1 'polypeptide(L)'
;MRIADFVKARDFIKPNEKVVVIFTEGKHFVLHDDNTGSTGQWKIDPNREVDRIILYHRDDENNANNLYIANHAGAEPADREGRYDIRLTHVQYIGATSVNWVEFAEGGQNPIRYLP
;
A
#
# COMPACT_ATOMS: atom_id res chain seq x y z
N MET A 1 -11.64 17.66 2.24
CA MET A 1 -10.74 16.61 1.72
C MET A 1 -9.98 17.19 0.54
N ARG A 2 -8.64 17.17 0.54
CA ARG A 2 -7.85 17.67 -0.60
C ARG A 2 -7.64 16.50 -1.56
N ILE A 3 -8.32 16.55 -2.71
CA ILE A 3 -8.09 15.61 -3.81
C ILE A 3 -6.85 16.11 -4.55
N ALA A 4 -5.85 15.25 -4.73
CA ALA A 4 -4.65 15.59 -5.48
C ALA A 4 -4.79 15.00 -6.88
N ASP A 5 -5.28 15.79 -7.83
CA ASP A 5 -5.78 15.31 -9.12
C ASP A 5 -4.73 14.72 -10.10
N PHE A 6 -3.46 14.58 -9.71
CA PHE A 6 -2.40 14.08 -10.61
C PHE A 6 -1.29 13.29 -9.93
N VAL A 7 -1.55 12.70 -8.76
CA VAL A 7 -0.49 12.03 -7.98
C VAL A 7 -0.30 10.59 -8.44
N LYS A 8 0.94 10.26 -8.81
CA LYS A 8 1.42 8.89 -9.08
C LYS A 8 2.12 8.32 -7.85
N ALA A 9 2.18 7.00 -7.74
CA ALA A 9 2.91 6.35 -6.66
C ALA A 9 4.39 6.78 -6.60
N ARG A 10 5.02 7.02 -7.77
CA ARG A 10 6.41 7.47 -7.87
C ARG A 10 6.67 8.85 -7.25
N ASP A 11 5.66 9.71 -7.17
CA ASP A 11 5.81 11.06 -6.60
C ASP A 11 6.11 11.03 -5.09
N PHE A 12 5.93 9.87 -4.45
CA PHE A 12 6.19 9.65 -3.02
C PHE A 12 7.50 8.93 -2.72
N ILE A 13 8.24 8.50 -3.74
CA ILE A 13 9.43 7.68 -3.58
C ILE A 13 10.65 8.59 -3.49
N LYS A 14 11.43 8.44 -2.41
CA LYS A 14 12.70 9.17 -2.27
C LYS A 14 13.79 8.44 -3.05
N PRO A 15 14.86 9.14 -3.47
CA PRO A 15 15.99 8.50 -4.14
C PRO A 15 16.52 7.29 -3.36
N ASN A 16 16.69 6.17 -4.06
CA ASN A 16 17.20 4.89 -3.55
C ASN A 16 16.26 4.13 -2.59
N GLU A 17 14.98 4.49 -2.47
CA GLU A 17 14.01 3.70 -1.69
C GLU A 17 13.43 2.54 -2.52
N LYS A 18 13.49 1.33 -1.98
CA LYS A 18 12.78 0.18 -2.53
C LYS A 18 11.35 0.18 -1.99
N VAL A 19 10.38 0.41 -2.88
CA VAL A 19 8.98 0.60 -2.48
C VAL A 19 8.09 -0.51 -3.00
N VAL A 20 7.15 -0.95 -2.17
CA VAL A 20 6.01 -1.76 -2.59
C VAL A 20 4.75 -0.92 -2.52
N VAL A 21 4.04 -0.85 -3.64
CA VAL A 21 2.72 -0.25 -3.74
C VAL A 21 1.69 -1.37 -3.72
N ILE A 22 0.70 -1.26 -2.85
CA ILE A 22 -0.34 -2.27 -2.65
C ILE A 22 -1.71 -1.65 -2.88
N PHE A 23 -2.49 -2.27 -3.75
CA PHE A 23 -3.91 -2.04 -3.91
C PHE A 23 -4.69 -2.95 -2.97
N THR A 24 -5.56 -2.38 -2.14
CA THR A 24 -6.48 -3.14 -1.27
C THR A 24 -7.88 -2.55 -1.29
N GLU A 25 -8.89 -3.41 -1.16
CA GLU A 25 -10.30 -3.05 -0.96
C GLU A 25 -10.71 -3.17 0.53
N GLY A 26 -9.74 -3.21 1.44
CA GLY A 26 -9.98 -3.28 2.88
C GLY A 26 -10.02 -4.71 3.45
N LYS A 27 -10.03 -5.76 2.61
CA LYS A 27 -10.09 -7.14 3.11
C LYS A 27 -8.81 -7.55 3.85
N HIS A 28 -8.95 -7.85 5.15
CA HIS A 28 -7.83 -8.12 6.09
C HIS A 28 -6.85 -6.94 6.23
N PHE A 29 -7.22 -5.76 5.75
CA PHE A 29 -6.48 -4.53 5.95
C PHE A 29 -6.88 -3.94 7.30
N VAL A 30 -5.90 -3.62 8.14
CA VAL A 30 -6.14 -3.06 9.47
C VAL A 30 -5.15 -1.94 9.69
N LEU A 31 -5.66 -0.80 10.14
CA LEU A 31 -4.87 0.31 10.67
C LEU A 31 -5.25 0.51 12.14
N HIS A 32 -4.27 0.81 12.97
CA HIS A 32 -4.43 1.03 14.40
C HIS A 32 -4.15 2.50 14.77
N ASP A 33 -4.73 2.97 15.87
CA ASP A 33 -4.57 4.34 16.35
C ASP A 33 -3.12 4.71 16.76
N ASP A 34 -2.27 3.69 16.96
CA ASP A 34 -0.84 3.84 17.25
C ASP A 34 0.03 3.97 15.99
N ASN A 35 -0.59 4.15 14.82
CA ASN A 35 0.06 4.20 13.49
C ASN A 35 0.77 2.90 13.09
N THR A 36 0.33 1.76 13.59
CA THR A 36 0.70 0.43 13.10
C THR A 36 -0.43 -0.17 12.27
N GLY A 37 -0.19 -1.33 11.66
CA GLY A 37 -1.23 -2.03 10.92
C GLY A 37 -0.72 -3.22 10.11
N SER A 38 -1.61 -3.76 9.28
CA SER A 38 -1.31 -4.81 8.33
C SER A 38 -2.03 -4.61 7.02
N THR A 39 -1.38 -4.95 5.91
CA THR A 39 -1.91 -4.70 4.55
C THR A 39 -2.87 -5.78 4.05
N GLY A 40 -2.92 -6.94 4.71
CA GLY A 40 -3.65 -8.14 4.28
C GLY A 40 -2.74 -9.24 3.71
N GLN A 41 -3.33 -10.27 3.09
CA GLN A 41 -2.64 -11.52 2.75
C GLN A 41 -2.17 -11.58 1.29
N TRP A 42 -0.88 -11.36 1.05
CA TRP A 42 -0.31 -11.17 -0.28
C TRP A 42 0.61 -12.31 -0.72
N LYS A 43 0.59 -12.62 -2.02
CA LYS A 43 1.62 -13.49 -2.64
C LYS A 43 2.85 -12.63 -2.94
N ILE A 44 3.78 -12.58 -1.99
CA ILE A 44 5.04 -11.84 -2.10
C ILE A 44 6.22 -12.74 -1.71
N ASP A 45 7.42 -12.31 -2.08
CA ASP A 45 8.64 -12.84 -1.49
C ASP A 45 8.91 -12.08 -0.17
N PRO A 46 8.83 -12.74 1.00
CA PRO A 46 9.05 -12.08 2.29
C PRO A 46 10.51 -11.66 2.50
N ASN A 47 11.45 -12.20 1.72
CA ASN A 47 12.88 -11.88 1.83
C ASN A 47 13.28 -10.69 0.95
N ARG A 48 12.36 -10.14 0.16
CA ARG A 48 12.65 -8.99 -0.69
C ARG A 48 12.84 -7.75 0.18
N GLU A 49 13.97 -7.07 -0.03
CA GLU A 49 14.24 -5.80 0.64
C GLU A 49 13.25 -4.72 0.18
N VAL A 50 12.56 -4.14 1.16
CA VAL A 50 11.56 -3.08 0.99
C VAL A 50 11.71 -2.09 2.13
N ASP A 51 11.89 -0.82 1.80
CA ASP A 51 12.03 0.26 2.78
C ASP A 51 10.67 0.82 3.19
N ARG A 52 9.77 0.95 2.21
CA ARG A 52 8.49 1.66 2.37
C ARG A 52 7.35 0.98 1.63
N ILE A 53 6.17 1.09 2.21
CA ILE A 53 4.91 0.65 1.63
C ILE A 53 4.07 1.88 1.29
N ILE A 54 3.55 1.92 0.07
CA ILE A 54 2.49 2.85 -0.34
C ILE A 54 1.20 2.03 -0.48
N LEU A 55 0.14 2.47 0.18
CA LEU A 55 -1.17 1.80 0.12
C LEU A 55 -2.13 2.65 -0.70
N TYR A 56 -2.73 2.03 -1.70
CA TYR A 56 -3.94 2.48 -2.36
C TYR A 56 -5.09 1.67 -1.76
N HIS A 57 -5.89 2.30 -0.91
CA HIS A 57 -7.08 1.72 -0.32
C HIS A 57 -8.31 2.23 -1.08
N ARG A 58 -8.94 1.35 -1.86
CA ARG A 58 -10.25 1.63 -2.44
C ARG A 58 -11.31 1.39 -1.37
N ASP A 59 -11.87 2.49 -0.89
CA ASP A 59 -12.98 2.51 0.05
C ASP A 59 -14.28 2.68 -0.76
N ASP A 60 -14.89 1.55 -1.10
CA ASP A 60 -16.13 1.53 -1.90
C ASP A 60 -17.33 2.09 -1.10
N GLU A 61 -17.30 2.04 0.23
CA GLU A 61 -18.36 2.58 1.09
C GLU A 61 -18.41 4.10 1.02
N ASN A 62 -17.24 4.75 1.05
CA ASN A 62 -17.12 6.20 0.99
C ASN A 62 -16.82 6.73 -0.42
N ASN A 63 -16.79 5.85 -1.44
CA ASN A 63 -16.45 6.17 -2.83
C ASN A 63 -15.13 6.98 -2.92
N ALA A 64 -14.09 6.51 -2.23
CA ALA A 64 -12.82 7.20 -2.11
C ALA A 64 -11.63 6.26 -2.34
N ASN A 65 -10.58 6.78 -2.99
CA ASN A 65 -9.29 6.08 -3.07
C ASN A 65 -8.31 6.74 -2.11
N ASN A 66 -8.20 6.18 -0.92
CA ASN A 66 -7.36 6.68 0.16
C ASN A 66 -5.91 6.22 -0.02
N LEU A 67 -4.97 7.12 0.19
CA LEU A 67 -3.55 6.85 0.07
C LEU A 67 -2.86 6.91 1.43
N TYR A 68 -2.01 5.93 1.69
CA TYR A 68 -1.18 5.88 2.90
C TYR A 68 0.27 5.57 2.56
N ILE A 69 1.18 6.03 3.42
CA ILE A 69 2.58 5.65 3.41
C ILE A 69 2.92 5.03 4.77
N ALA A 70 3.74 3.98 4.77
CA ALA A 70 4.19 3.33 5.99
C ALA A 70 5.58 2.72 5.81
N ASN A 71 6.30 2.49 6.91
CA ASN A 71 7.52 1.69 6.89
C ASN A 71 7.17 0.20 6.83
N HIS A 72 7.99 -0.56 6.11
CA HIS A 72 7.90 -2.02 6.11
C HIS A 72 8.47 -2.56 7.43
N ALA A 73 7.63 -3.17 8.28
CA ALA A 73 8.02 -3.69 9.58
C ALA A 73 8.22 -5.22 9.59
N GLY A 74 8.10 -5.87 8.44
CA GLY A 74 8.24 -7.31 8.26
C GLY A 74 7.03 -7.94 7.56
N ALA A 75 7.16 -9.22 7.24
CA ALA A 75 6.13 -10.03 6.64
C ALA A 75 6.00 -11.34 7.42
N GLU A 76 4.78 -11.70 7.81
CA GLU A 76 4.49 -12.92 8.56
C GLU A 76 3.66 -13.88 7.71
N PRO A 77 3.84 -15.20 7.81
CA PRO A 77 2.98 -16.15 7.13
C PRO A 77 1.51 -15.92 7.49
N ALA A 78 0.67 -15.85 6.47
CA ALA A 78 -0.77 -15.74 6.64
C ALA A 78 -1.42 -17.13 6.75
N ASP A 79 -2.68 -17.17 7.19
CA ASP A 79 -3.47 -18.42 7.27
C ASP A 79 -3.59 -19.14 5.91
N ARG A 80 -3.54 -18.37 4.82
CA ARG A 80 -3.58 -18.91 3.46
C ARG A 80 -2.17 -19.26 3.01
N GLU A 81 -1.98 -20.52 2.65
CA GLU A 81 -0.71 -21.06 2.19
C GLU A 81 -0.06 -20.20 1.09
N GLY A 82 1.24 -19.91 1.26
CA GLY A 82 2.05 -19.13 0.33
C GLY A 82 1.69 -17.64 0.28
N ARG A 83 1.00 -17.11 1.30
CA ARG A 83 0.72 -15.69 1.45
C ARG A 83 1.29 -15.15 2.75
N TYR A 84 1.52 -13.84 2.77
CA TYR A 84 2.10 -13.14 3.91
C TYR A 84 1.29 -11.88 4.25
N ASP A 85 1.12 -11.63 5.54
CA ASP A 85 0.64 -10.37 6.08
C ASP A 85 1.82 -9.43 6.28
N ILE A 86 1.80 -8.28 5.60
CA ILE A 86 2.85 -7.27 5.75
C ILE A 86 2.51 -6.38 6.92
N ARG A 87 3.42 -6.31 7.89
CA ARG A 87 3.32 -5.45 9.08
C ARG A 87 3.81 -4.05 8.76
N LEU A 88 3.08 -3.07 9.29
CA LEU A 88 3.32 -1.65 9.07
C LEU A 88 3.68 -0.94 10.37
N THR A 89 4.56 0.04 10.28
CA THR A 89 4.77 1.05 11.33
C THR A 89 4.82 2.44 10.70
N HIS A 90 4.58 3.48 11.50
CA HIS A 90 4.56 4.87 11.05
C HIS A 90 3.61 5.08 9.87
N VAL A 91 2.43 4.47 9.93
CA VAL A 91 1.37 4.67 8.93
C VAL A 91 0.94 6.12 8.93
N GLN A 92 0.89 6.73 7.75
CA GLN A 92 0.47 8.12 7.55
C GLN A 92 -0.54 8.17 6.41
N TYR A 93 -1.70 8.78 6.67
CA TYR A 93 -2.61 9.18 5.61
C TYR A 93 -2.03 10.37 4.86
N ILE A 94 -1.91 10.25 3.54
CA ILE A 94 -1.29 11.27 2.68
C ILE A 94 -2.29 11.94 1.73
N GLY A 95 -3.54 11.48 1.70
CA GLY A 95 -4.63 12.10 0.94
C GLY A 95 -5.50 11.08 0.22
N ALA A 96 -6.33 11.58 -0.69
CA ALA A 96 -7.14 10.76 -1.59
C ALA A 96 -6.87 11.15 -3.06
N THR A 97 -7.05 10.19 -3.95
CA THR A 97 -6.86 10.37 -5.39
C THR A 97 -8.12 10.08 -6.19
N SER A 98 -8.32 10.84 -7.27
CA SER A 98 -9.38 10.63 -8.25
C SER A 98 -8.97 9.64 -9.36
N VAL A 99 -7.67 9.33 -9.49
CA VAL A 99 -7.19 8.37 -10.50
C VAL A 99 -7.33 6.93 -10.02
N ASN A 100 -7.55 6.01 -10.97
CA ASN A 100 -7.66 4.58 -10.67
C ASN A 100 -6.29 3.93 -10.38
N TRP A 101 -6.32 2.69 -9.88
CA TRP A 101 -5.12 1.91 -9.54
C TRP A 101 -4.06 1.84 -10.66
N VAL A 102 -4.49 1.48 -11.88
CA VAL A 102 -3.58 1.27 -13.03
C VAL A 102 -2.83 2.56 -13.33
N GLU A 103 -3.57 3.67 -13.29
CA GLU A 103 -3.04 5.00 -13.52
C GLU A 103 -2.17 5.51 -12.37
N PHE A 104 -2.53 5.21 -11.12
CA PHE A 104 -1.76 5.60 -9.93
C PHE A 104 -0.42 4.86 -9.83
N ALA A 105 -0.44 3.53 -10.02
CA ALA A 105 0.73 2.67 -9.85
C ALA A 105 1.64 2.60 -11.08
N GLU A 106 1.21 3.24 -12.19
CA GLU A 106 1.87 3.18 -13.50
C GLU A 106 2.22 1.72 -13.87
N GLY A 107 1.18 0.88 -13.80
CA GLY A 107 1.30 -0.56 -13.83
C GLY A 107 0.16 -1.24 -14.57
N GLY A 108 -0.08 -2.52 -14.27
CA GLY A 108 -1.21 -3.29 -14.77
C GLY A 108 -2.21 -3.62 -13.65
N GLN A 109 -3.07 -4.59 -13.90
CA GLN A 109 -4.11 -5.03 -12.96
C GLN A 109 -3.58 -5.79 -11.73
N ASN A 110 -2.27 -6.06 -11.66
CA ASN A 110 -1.68 -6.71 -10.50
C ASN A 110 -1.82 -5.78 -9.28
N PRO A 111 -2.41 -6.21 -8.15
CA PRO A 111 -2.59 -5.37 -6.97
C PRO A 111 -1.29 -5.08 -6.21
N ILE A 112 -0.16 -5.61 -6.67
CA ILE A 112 1.16 -5.40 -6.08
C ILE A 112 2.08 -4.85 -7.15
N ARG A 113 2.77 -3.75 -6.84
CA ARG A 113 3.78 -3.13 -7.70
C ARG A 113 5.04 -2.85 -6.90
N TYR A 114 6.18 -3.24 -7.47
CA TYR A 114 7.49 -2.91 -6.92
C TYR A 114 8.07 -1.74 -7.71
N LEU A 115 8.55 -0.70 -7.02
CA LEU A 115 9.14 0.49 -7.61
C LEU A 115 10.52 0.76 -6.97
N PRO A 116 11.51 1.18 -7.77
CA PRO A 116 12.80 1.69 -7.27
C PRO A 116 12.71 3.15 -6.82
#